data_AF-A0A9P9UDK3-F1
#
_entry.id   AF-A0A9P9UDK3-F1
#
_cell.length_a   1.000
_cell.length_b   1.000
_cell.length_c   1.000
_cell.angle_alpha   90.00
_cell.angle_beta   90.00
_cell.angle_gamma   90.00
#
_symmetry.space_group_name_H-M   'P 1'
#
loop_
_entity.id
_entity.type
_entity.pdbx_description
1 polymer ?
#
loop_
_entity_poly.entity_id
_entity_poly.type
_entity_poly.pdbx_seq_one_letter_code
_entity_poly.pdbx_strand_id
1 'polypeptide(L)' 'MPGRKAYPRATVKKIVKAHANCNVSKNVDIMIYLDYVLFMQTLMKEATIEAKQGGERGITGRSVKKVTADTLAKFKG' A
#
# COMPACT_ATOMS: atom_id res chain seq x y z
N MET A 1 -1.79 21.55 -17.07
CA MET A 1 -2.30 20.86 -15.86
C MET A 1 -1.19 20.90 -14.81
N PRO A 2 -1.35 21.59 -13.67
CA PRO A 2 -0.31 21.64 -12.66
C PRO A 2 0.09 20.20 -12.30
N GLY A 3 1.38 19.89 -12.47
CA GLY A 3 1.93 18.54 -12.34
C GLY A 3 1.57 17.95 -10.98
N ARG A 4 0.62 17.02 -10.96
CA ARG A 4 0.22 16.30 -9.75
C ARG A 4 1.44 15.54 -9.30
N LYS A 5 2.12 16.02 -8.25
CA LYS A 5 3.26 15.31 -7.65
C LYS A 5 2.78 13.88 -7.36
N ALA A 6 3.49 12.89 -7.91
CA ALA A 6 3.12 11.48 -7.81
C ALA A 6 2.96 11.01 -6.35
N TYR A 7 3.55 11.76 -5.42
CA TYR A 7 3.54 11.47 -4.00
C TYR A 7 2.88 12.59 -3.15
N PRO A 8 1.70 12.34 -2.54
CA PRO A 8 1.02 13.31 -1.67
C PRO A 8 1.63 13.38 -0.25
N ARG A 9 2.79 14.04 -0.12
CA ARG A 9 3.55 14.18 1.14
C ARG A 9 2.72 14.66 2.34
N ALA A 10 1.85 15.66 2.12
CA ALA A 10 1.05 16.25 3.20
C ALA A 10 0.06 15.23 3.79
N THR A 11 -0.56 14.41 2.95
CA THR A 11 -1.51 13.37 3.36
C THR A 11 -0.80 12.27 4.14
N VAL A 12 0.33 11.78 3.64
CA VAL A 12 1.09 10.73 4.33
C VAL A 12 1.60 11.23 5.68
N LYS A 13 2.12 12.46 5.76
CA LYS A 13 2.50 13.04 7.07
C LYS A 13 1.33 13.12 8.06
N LYS A 14 0.13 13.49 7.60
CA LYS A 14 -1.06 13.53 8.46
C LYS A 14 -1.43 12.15 8.99
N ILE A 15 -1.46 11.14 8.12
CA ILE A 15 -1.76 9.74 8.48
C ILE A 15 -0.71 9.22 9.47
N VAL A 16 0.58 9.36 9.16
CA VAL A 16 1.66 8.87 10.03
C VAL A 16 1.61 9.55 11.39
N LYS A 17 1.44 10.88 11.46
CA LYS A 17 1.34 11.59 12.74
C LYS A 17 0.15 11.12 13.58
N ALA A 18 -0.97 10.77 12.96
CA ALA A 18 -2.15 10.27 13.66
C ALA A 18 -1.94 8.88 14.29
N HIS A 19 -0.95 8.11 13.82
CA HIS A 19 -0.72 6.72 14.25
C HIS A 19 0.64 6.46 14.90
N ALA A 20 1.64 7.32 14.72
CA ALA A 20 3.01 7.08 15.19
C ALA A 20 3.24 7.44 16.66
N ASN A 21 2.35 8.21 17.30
CA ASN A 21 2.52 8.77 18.66
C ASN A 21 3.90 9.44 18.89
N CYS A 22 4.59 9.85 17.83
CA CYS A 22 5.93 10.43 17.89
C CYS A 22 6.12 11.50 16.81
N ASN A 23 7.19 12.27 16.95
CA ASN A 23 7.56 13.27 15.95
C ASN A 23 8.14 12.61 14.70
N VAL A 24 7.57 12.94 13.54
CA VAL A 24 8.04 12.46 12.24
C VAL A 24 9.18 13.34 11.73
N SER A 25 10.39 12.78 11.65
CA SER A 25 11.58 13.46 11.12
C SER A 25 11.46 13.82 9.64
N LYS A 26 12.33 14.73 9.18
CA LYS A 26 12.36 15.18 7.78
C LYS A 26 12.55 13.97 6.84
N ASN A 27 11.75 13.91 5.78
CA ASN A 27 11.82 12.90 4.71
C ASN A 27 11.45 11.45 5.09
N VAL A 28 11.17 11.15 6.36
CA VAL A 28 10.64 9.83 6.77
C VAL A 28 9.35 9.50 6.01
N ASP A 29 8.54 10.52 5.72
CA ASP A 29 7.34 10.38 4.91
C ASP A 29 7.61 9.77 3.52
N ILE A 30 8.77 10.07 2.91
CA ILE A 30 9.13 9.52 1.59
C ILE A 30 9.38 8.02 1.70
N MET A 31 10.12 7.59 2.72
CA MET A 31 10.43 6.17 2.95
C MET A 31 9.16 5.36 3.24
N ILE A 32 8.26 5.90 4.09
CA ILE A 32 6.98 5.26 4.38
C ILE A 32 6.13 5.12 3.11
N TYR A 33 6.15 6.12 2.23
CA TYR A 33 5.42 6.01 0.96
C TYR A 33 6.03 5.01 -0.01
N LEU A 34 7.36 4.93 -0.06
CA LEU A 34 8.03 3.91 -0.86
C LEU A 34 7.63 2.52 -0.40
N ASP A 35 7.66 2.28 0.92
CA ASP A 35 7.23 1.02 1.52
C ASP A 35 5.75 0.71 1.21
N TYR A 36 4.86 1.70 1.32
CA TYR A 36 3.47 1.58 0.89
C TYR A 36 3.32 1.21 -0.60
N VAL A 37 4.13 1.80 -1.50
CA VAL A 37 4.10 1.47 -2.93
C VAL A 37 4.55 0.02 -3.17
N LEU A 38 5.59 -0.44 -2.46
CA LEU A 38 6.05 -1.83 -2.52
C LEU A 38 5.00 -2.81 -1.98
N PHE A 39 4.31 -2.43 -0.90
CA PHE A 39 3.16 -3.16 -0.38
C PHE A 39 2.06 -3.28 -1.42
N MET A 40 1.67 -2.16 -2.06
CA MET A 40 0.62 -2.15 -3.09
C MET A 40 0.99 -3.01 -4.31
N GLN A 41 2.26 -2.97 -4.74
CA GLN A 41 2.75 -3.83 -5.83
C GLN A 41 2.63 -5.31 -5.47
N THR A 42 3.02 -5.69 -4.25
CA THR A 42 2.91 -7.07 -3.76
C THR A 42 1.46 -7.50 -3.66
N LEU A 43 0.60 -6.68 -3.04
CA LEU A 43 -0.82 -6.96 -2.87
C LEU A 43 -1.50 -7.21 -4.22
N MET A 44 -1.24 -6.35 -5.21
CA MET A 44 -1.84 -6.46 -6.55
C MET A 44 -1.32 -7.69 -7.30
N LYS A 45 -0.04 -8.04 -7.13
CA LYS A 45 0.54 -9.27 -7.71
C LYS A 45 -0.14 -10.51 -7.15
N GLU A 46 -0.27 -10.61 -5.82
CA GLU A 46 -0.91 -11.75 -5.16
C GLU A 46 -2.41 -11.82 -5.52
N ALA A 47 -3.11 -10.68 -5.52
CA ALA A 47 -4.53 -10.62 -5.90
C ALA A 47 -4.76 -11.04 -7.37
N THR A 48 -3.81 -10.76 -8.26
CA THR A 48 -3.85 -11.21 -9.66
C THR A 48 -3.67 -12.72 -9.76
N ILE A 49 -2.77 -13.30 -8.97
CA ILE A 49 -2.56 -14.75 -8.93
C ILE A 49 -3.82 -15.44 -8.41
N GLU A 50 -4.38 -14.96 -7.30
CA GLU A 50 -5.61 -15.49 -6.72
C GLU A 50 -6.80 -15.40 -7.69
N ALA A 51 -6.99 -14.24 -8.35
CA ALA A 51 -8.05 -14.06 -9.34
C ALA A 51 -7.92 -15.06 -10.50
N LYS A 52 -6.68 -15.30 -10.99
CA LYS A 52 -6.42 -16.29 -12.04
C LYS A 52 -6.71 -17.72 -11.58
N GLN A 53 -6.31 -18.08 -10.35
CA GLN A 53 -6.59 -19.41 -9.79
C GLN A 53 -8.09 -19.64 -9.60
N GLY A 54 -8.84 -18.60 -9.25
CA GLY A 54 -10.30 -18.63 -9.13
C GLY A 54 -11.07 -18.61 -10.46
N GLY A 55 -10.39 -18.48 -11.60
CA GLY A 55 -11.04 -18.36 -12.91
C GLY A 55 -11.75 -17.02 -13.15
N GLU A 56 -11.40 -15.98 -12.37
CA GLU A 56 -11.97 -14.65 -12.50
C GLU A 56 -11.38 -13.92 -13.73
N ARG A 57 -12.23 -13.19 -14.48
CA ARG A 57 -11.79 -12.42 -15.66
C ARG A 57 -10.93 -11.18 -15.32
N GLY A 58 -10.76 -10.87 -14.04
CA GLY A 58 -10.00 -9.72 -13.56
C GLY A 58 -9.91 -9.73 -12.04
N ILE A 59 -9.23 -8.72 -11.49
CA ILE A 59 -9.09 -8.57 -10.03
C ILE A 59 -10.45 -8.16 -9.46
N THR A 60 -10.97 -8.94 -8.52
CA THR A 60 -12.21 -8.64 -7.81
C THR A 60 -11.91 -8.20 -6.37
N GLY A 61 -12.92 -7.60 -5.72
CA GLY A 61 -12.81 -7.30 -4.29
C GLY A 61 -12.63 -8.55 -3.42
N ARG A 62 -13.02 -9.74 -3.91
CA ARG A 62 -12.84 -11.01 -3.20
C ARG A 62 -11.37 -11.44 -3.20
N SER A 63 -10.72 -11.44 -4.38
CA SER A 63 -9.32 -11.83 -4.49
C SER A 63 -8.42 -10.92 -3.65
N VAL A 64 -8.65 -9.60 -3.70
CA VAL A 64 -7.93 -8.62 -2.86
C VAL A 64 -8.12 -8.91 -1.37
N LYS A 65 -9.36 -9.07 -0.90
CA LYS A 65 -9.64 -9.34 0.51
C LYS A 65 -8.93 -10.61 1.00
N LYS A 66 -8.89 -11.65 0.18
CA LYS A 66 -8.24 -12.92 0.53
C LYS A 66 -6.74 -12.75 0.73
N VAL A 67 -6.05 -12.08 -0.19
CA VAL A 67 -4.58 -11.92 -0.12
C VAL A 67 -4.11 -10.81 0.83
N THR A 68 -5.04 -9.97 1.32
CA THR A 68 -4.70 -8.80 2.16
C THR A 68 -4.02 -9.21 3.47
N ALA A 69 -4.54 -10.21 4.17
CA ALA A 69 -4.00 -10.64 5.46
C ALA A 69 -2.55 -11.16 5.31
N ASP A 70 -2.31 -12.01 4.31
CA ASP A 70 -0.99 -12.58 4.04
C ASP A 70 0.01 -11.51 3.58
N THR A 71 -0.44 -10.58 2.74
CA THR A 71 0.42 -9.47 2.29
C THR A 71 0.78 -8.54 3.44
N LEU A 72 -0.17 -8.22 4.33
CA LEU A 72 0.12 -7.44 5.53
C LEU A 72 1.11 -8.15 6.45
N ALA A 73 0.99 -9.48 6.59
CA ALA A 73 1.94 -10.27 7.39
C ALA A 73 3.37 -10.20 6.82
N LYS A 74 3.55 -10.19 5.50
CA LYS A 74 4.87 -10.05 4.85
C LYS A 74 5.54 -8.70 5.08
N PHE A 75 4.74 -7.65 5.31
CA PHE A 75 5.22 -6.28 5.54
C PHE A 75 5.23 -5.89 7.03
N LYS A 76 4.97 -6.84 7.95
CA LYS A 76 5.26 -6.62 9.37
C LYS A 76 6.76 -6.71 9.57
N GLY A 77 7.38 -5.58 9.92
CA GLY A 77 8.75 -5.50 10.43
C GLY A 77 8.87 -6.01 11.86
#